data_AF-Q4E5J1-F1
#
_entry.id   AF-Q4E5J1-F1
#
_cell.length_a   1.000
_cell.length_b   1.000
_cell.length_c   1.000
_cell.angle_alpha   90.00
_cell.angle_beta   90.00
_cell.angle_gamma   90.00
#
_symmetry.space_group_name_H-M   'P 1'
#
loop_
_entity.id
_entity.type
_entity.pdbx_description
1 polymer ?
#
loop_
_entity_poly.entity_id
_entity_poly.type
_entity_poly.pdbx_seq_one_letter_code
_entity_poly.pdbx_strand_id
1 'polypeptide(L)'
;MFHTPVCGRSAGAFYCPSCNVYCSDSRTAALHRSSLKHKKKSGELEMERQLYKEDASVTVEDVMALVERKRVELGVVPWSQLRFTEEETHAD
;
A
#
# COMPACT_ATOMS: atom_id res chain seq x y z
N MET A 1 23.08 -14.43 3.18
CA MET A 1 23.58 -13.04 3.01
C MET A 1 22.74 -12.38 1.93
N PHE A 2 21.90 -11.41 2.28
CA PHE A 2 21.12 -10.68 1.27
C PHE A 2 22.04 -9.67 0.61
N HIS A 3 22.41 -9.91 -0.65
CA HIS A 3 23.16 -8.94 -1.45
C HIS A 3 22.28 -7.70 -1.65
N THR A 4 22.56 -6.64 -0.91
CA THR A 4 21.94 -5.33 -1.16
C THR A 4 22.46 -4.85 -2.50
N PRO A 5 21.58 -4.61 -3.48
CA PRO A 5 22.02 -4.25 -4.81
C PRO A 5 22.59 -2.83 -4.77
N VAL A 6 23.88 -2.71 -5.10
CA VAL A 6 24.66 -1.48 -4.93
C VAL A 6 24.46 -0.58 -6.13
N CYS A 7 23.76 0.53 -5.95
CA CYS A 7 23.80 1.65 -6.88
C CYS A 7 25.04 2.51 -6.57
N GLY A 8 25.85 2.77 -7.58
CA GLY A 8 27.13 3.48 -7.48
C GLY A 8 27.06 4.91 -8.05
N ARG A 9 28.18 5.63 -8.00
CA ARG A 9 28.31 6.96 -8.65
C ARG A 9 28.74 6.87 -10.11
N SER A 10 29.04 5.68 -10.61
CA SER A 10 29.54 5.42 -11.96
C SER A 10 28.38 5.09 -12.91
N ALA A 11 28.47 5.52 -14.17
CA ALA A 11 27.41 5.45 -15.17
C ALA A 11 26.72 4.08 -15.24
N GLY A 12 25.40 4.08 -15.02
CA GLY A 12 24.50 2.96 -15.20
C GLY A 12 23.25 3.43 -15.94
N ALA A 13 22.48 2.52 -16.52
CA ALA A 13 21.31 2.90 -17.33
C ALA A 13 20.19 3.57 -16.52
N PHE A 14 20.15 3.37 -15.21
CA PHE A 14 19.07 3.84 -14.36
C PHE A 14 19.57 4.85 -13.33
N TYR A 15 19.36 6.13 -13.61
CA TYR A 15 19.75 7.23 -12.72
C TYR A 15 18.64 7.59 -11.71
N CYS A 16 19.03 7.87 -10.47
CA CYS A 16 18.13 8.37 -9.43
C CYS A 16 18.51 9.84 -9.08
N PRO A 17 17.68 10.84 -9.46
CA PRO A 17 17.96 12.26 -9.21
C PRO A 17 18.05 12.61 -7.72
N SER A 18 17.14 12.05 -6.89
CA SER A 18 17.07 12.34 -5.46
C SER A 18 18.32 11.84 -4.74
N CYS A 19 18.86 10.69 -5.15
CA CYS A 19 20.03 10.09 -4.54
C CYS A 19 21.35 10.47 -5.23
N ASN A 20 21.30 10.98 -6.46
CA ASN A 20 22.43 11.23 -7.35
C ASN A 20 23.33 9.99 -7.50
N VAL A 21 22.70 8.84 -7.79
CA VAL A 21 23.37 7.55 -8.00
C VAL A 21 22.81 6.88 -9.25
N TYR A 22 23.64 6.05 -9.87
CA TYR A 22 23.28 5.21 -10.99
C TYR A 22 23.18 3.75 -10.54
N CYS A 23 22.17 3.07 -11.07
CA CYS A 23 21.95 1.65 -10.89
C CYS A 23 22.20 0.95 -12.24
N SER A 24 22.85 -0.21 -12.18
CA SER A 24 23.19 -1.03 -13.35
C SER A 24 21.96 -1.63 -14.02
N ASP A 25 21.00 -2.07 -13.19
CA ASP A 25 19.85 -2.87 -13.63
C ASP A 25 18.53 -2.26 -13.16
N SER A 26 17.46 -2.52 -13.91
CA SER A 26 16.10 -2.06 -13.58
C SER A 26 15.63 -2.57 -12.22
N ARG A 27 15.88 -3.85 -11.91
CA ARG A 27 15.55 -4.46 -10.61
C ARG A 27 16.29 -3.76 -9.46
N THR A 28 17.57 -3.46 -9.65
CA THR A 28 18.39 -2.74 -8.67
C THR A 28 17.88 -1.32 -8.45
N ALA A 29 17.46 -0.64 -9.52
CA ALA A 29 16.85 0.68 -9.45
C ALA A 29 15.49 0.66 -8.72
N ALA A 30 14.67 -0.36 -8.93
CA ALA A 30 13.39 -0.53 -8.24
C ALA A 30 13.61 -0.76 -6.73
N LEU A 31 14.53 -1.68 -6.37
CA LEU A 31 14.89 -1.93 -4.98
C LEU A 31 15.53 -0.70 -4.30
N HIS A 32 16.31 0.08 -5.04
CA HIS A 32 16.84 1.35 -4.57
C HIS A 32 15.71 2.34 -4.25
N ARG A 33 14.73 2.51 -5.15
CA ARG A 33 13.59 3.42 -4.92
C ARG A 33 12.71 2.98 -3.76
N SER A 34 12.49 1.68 -3.58
CA SER A 34 11.71 1.16 -2.45
C SER A 34 12.46 1.23 -1.11
N SER A 35 13.75 1.56 -1.10
CA SER A 35 14.54 1.63 0.13
C SER A 35 14.19 2.87 0.96
N LEU A 36 14.14 2.70 2.28
CA LEU A 36 13.87 3.80 3.23
C LEU A 36 14.82 5.01 3.04
N LYS A 37 16.10 4.75 2.70
CA LYS A 37 17.08 5.81 2.43
C LYS A 37 16.68 6.68 1.25
N HIS A 38 16.13 6.07 0.19
CA HIS A 38 15.64 6.81 -0.96
C HIS A 38 14.41 7.61 -0.58
N LYS A 39 13.38 6.97 -0.05
CA LYS A 39 12.13 7.63 0.34
C LYS A 39 12.33 8.81 1.30
N LYS A 40 13.30 8.69 2.22
CA LYS A 40 13.67 9.77 3.14
C LYS A 40 14.31 10.95 2.41
N LYS A 41 15.14 10.68 1.39
CA LYS A 41 15.84 11.72 0.64
C LYS A 41 14.98 12.35 -0.46
N SER A 42 14.06 11.59 -1.05
CA SER A 42 13.09 12.11 -2.02
C SER A 42 11.97 12.92 -1.38
N GLY A 43 11.79 12.82 -0.05
CA GLY A 43 10.67 13.42 0.66
C GLY A 43 9.38 12.61 0.58
N GLU A 44 9.37 11.48 -0.14
CA GLU A 44 8.21 10.59 -0.26
C GLU A 44 7.76 10.07 1.11
N LEU A 45 8.72 9.77 2.00
CA LEU A 45 8.41 9.35 3.37
C LEU A 45 7.68 10.42 4.18
N GLU A 46 8.02 11.70 3.97
CA GLU A 46 7.35 12.80 4.65
C GLU A 46 5.94 13.00 4.09
N MET A 47 5.76 12.92 2.77
CA MET A 47 4.43 12.97 2.14
C MET A 47 3.54 11.80 2.58
N GLU A 48 4.08 10.58 2.64
CA GLU A 48 3.36 9.41 3.15
C GLU A 48 2.92 9.62 4.61
N ARG A 49 3.80 10.20 5.45
CA ARG A 49 3.48 10.49 6.86
C ARG A 49 2.43 11.58 7.05
N GLN A 50 2.26 12.48 6.07
CA GLN A 50 1.19 13.48 6.08
C GLN A 50 -0.16 12.90 5.61
N LEU A 51 -0.12 11.94 4.70
CA LEU A 51 -1.33 11.34 4.13
C LEU A 51 -1.95 10.29 5.05
N TYR A 52 -1.11 9.53 5.77
CA TYR A 52 -1.54 8.43 6.62
C TYR A 52 -1.31 8.74 8.09
N LYS A 53 -2.29 8.36 8.91
CA LYS A 53 -2.16 8.41 10.37
C LYS A 53 -1.05 7.43 10.80
N GLU A 54 -0.26 7.80 11.81
CA GLU A 54 0.73 6.87 12.35
C GLU A 54 0.04 5.60 12.84
N ASP A 55 0.63 4.43 12.55
CA ASP A 55 0.04 3.12 12.88
C ASP A 55 -0.37 3.02 14.36
N ALA A 56 0.46 3.57 15.26
CA ALA A 56 0.21 3.59 16.70
C ALA A 56 -1.01 4.43 17.12
N SER A 57 -1.49 5.31 16.24
CA SER A 57 -2.63 6.20 16.49
C SER A 57 -3.93 5.71 15.85
N VAL A 58 -3.92 4.60 15.11
CA VAL A 58 -5.11 4.02 14.49
C VAL A 58 -6.06 3.51 15.58
N THR A 59 -7.30 3.97 15.57
CA THR A 59 -8.33 3.55 16.53
C THR A 59 -9.24 2.47 15.97
N VAL A 60 -10.02 1.82 16.83
CA VAL A 60 -11.07 0.88 16.41
C VAL A 60 -12.08 1.57 15.48
N GLU A 61 -12.40 2.83 15.74
CA GLU A 61 -13.32 3.61 14.90
C GLU A 61 -12.76 3.80 13.49
N ASP A 62 -11.47 4.11 13.36
CA ASP A 62 -10.78 4.23 12.06
C ASP A 62 -10.91 2.91 11.27
N VAL A 63 -10.71 1.78 11.94
CA VAL A 63 -10.81 0.44 11.33
C VAL A 63 -12.26 0.15 10.90
N MET A 64 -13.24 0.38 11.77
CA MET A 64 -14.65 0.12 11.45
C MET A 64 -15.15 1.02 10.32
N ALA A 65 -14.69 2.26 10.23
CA ALA A 65 -14.99 3.15 9.11
C ALA A 65 -14.43 2.60 7.77
N LEU A 66 -13.24 1.99 7.79
CA LEU A 66 -12.66 1.34 6.61
C LEU A 66 -13.46 0.09 6.21
N VAL A 67 -13.87 -0.73 7.18
CA VAL A 67 -14.70 -1.91 6.94
C VAL A 67 -16.04 -1.53 6.31
N GLU A 68 -16.74 -0.53 6.85
CA GLU A 68 -18.03 -0.10 6.30
C GLU A 68 -17.88 0.45 4.88
N ARG A 69 -16.84 1.23 4.60
CA ARG A 69 -16.55 1.71 3.24
C ARG A 69 -16.38 0.55 2.25
N LYS A 70 -15.64 -0.49 2.65
CA LYS A 70 -15.43 -1.68 1.81
C LYS A 70 -16.69 -2.53 1.68
N ARG A 71 -17.49 -2.62 2.74
CA ARG A 71 -18.79 -3.29 2.71
C ARG A 71 -19.72 -2.64 1.68
N VAL A 72 -19.79 -1.31 1.65
CA VAL A 72 -20.57 -0.55 0.66
C VAL A 72 -20.01 -0.73 -0.75
N GLU A 73 -18.69 -0.59 -0.93
CA GLU A 73 -18.02 -0.76 -2.23
C GLU A 73 -18.30 -2.15 -2.85
N LEU A 74 -18.30 -3.19 -2.03
CA LEU A 74 -18.52 -4.56 -2.46
C LEU A 74 -20.00 -4.98 -2.46
N GLY A 75 -20.92 -4.11 -2.06
CA GLY A 75 -22.35 -4.41 -1.96
C GLY A 75 -22.68 -5.55 -0.98
N VAL A 76 -21.83 -5.79 0.02
CA VAL A 76 -22.00 -6.90 0.96
C VAL A 76 -23.01 -6.52 2.04
N VAL A 77 -24.08 -7.31 2.16
CA VAL A 77 -25.02 -7.16 3.27
C VAL A 77 -24.50 -7.86 4.52
N PRO A 78 -24.71 -7.29 5.72
CA PRO A 78 -24.33 -7.93 6.98
C PRO A 78 -25.12 -9.22 7.13
N TRP A 79 -24.50 -10.21 7.77
CA TRP A 79 -25.15 -11.49 8.04
C TRP A 79 -26.51 -11.34 8.75
N SER A 80 -26.66 -10.35 9.63
CA SER A 80 -27.92 -10.06 10.32
C SER A 80 -29.07 -9.62 9.41
N GLN A 81 -28.77 -9.16 8.19
CA GLN A 81 -29.75 -8.74 7.19
C GLN A 81 -30.00 -9.82 6.13
N LEU A 82 -29.19 -10.88 6.09
CA LEU A 82 -29.55 -12.10 5.37
C LEU A 82 -30.70 -12.78 6.12
N ARG A 83 -31.94 -12.31 5.89
CA ARG A 83 -33.12 -13.09 6.23
C ARG A 83 -33.40 -14.05 5.09
N PHE A 84 -33.54 -15.32 5.43
CA PHE A 84 -34.09 -16.33 4.56
C PHE A 84 -35.61 -16.09 4.46
N THR A 85 -36.13 -15.75 3.28
CA THR A 85 -37.58 -15.67 3.03
C THR A 85 -38.01 -16.97 2.35
N GLU A 86 -38.85 -17.76 3.02
CA GLU A 86 -39.38 -19.04 2.53
C GLU A 86 -40.47 -18.91 1.43
N GLU A 87 -40.56 -17.76 0.74
CA GLU A 87 -41.75 -17.40 -0.06
C GLU A 87 -41.86 -18.03 -1.47
N GLU A 88 -41.00 -18.99 -1.86
CA GLU A 88 -41.06 -19.58 -3.22
C GLU A 88 -41.18 -21.12 -3.25
N THR A 89 -41.70 -21.76 -2.19
CA THR A 89 -41.97 -23.22 -2.22
C THR A 89 -43.45 -23.60 -2.28
N HIS A 90 -44.36 -22.65 -2.48
CA HIS A 90 -45.74 -22.96 -2.84
C HIS A 90 -45.91 -22.96 -4.38
N ALA A 91 -45.26 -23.90 -5.05
CA ALA A 91 -45.69 -24.32 -6.37
C ALA A 91 -46.90 -25.25 -6.18
N ASP A 92 -48.09 -24.69 -6.45
CA ASP A 92 -49.34 -25.43 -6.63
C ASP A 92 -49.25 -26.42 -7.82
#